data_AF-A0A182V1P0-F1
#
_entry.id   AF-A0A182V1P0-F1
#
_cell.length_a   1.000
_cell.length_b   1.000
_cell.length_c   1.000
_cell.angle_alpha   90.00
_cell.angle_beta   90.00
_cell.angle_gamma   90.00
#
_symmetry.space_group_name_H-M   'P 1'
#
loop_
_entity.id
_entity.type
_entity.pdbx_description
1 polymer ?
#
loop_
_entity_poly.entity_id
_entity_poly.type
_entity_poly.pdbx_seq_one_letter_code
_entity_poly.pdbx_strand_id
1 'polypeptide(L)'
;MYFATIFKVCKMLYQLFWFLATCCTFVVNTLWLCCNFASVGIPWLMLLLFLVCIGSKFVKLNSPADDVVLSMLSKSEKGKEASEALYWPVVHRGGAFDAPENSLAAINQCLAQRCQKILLDLSITSDGKPIILHKSTLEKANVTEPIHKLPYSFFESFNITEHHPLGQLFQKEKVLTFERLLKLLESSEVTVLLRASQTNSALLEIVRETAAKCPIFMKRIILCCASPTVIYQLRQQCPDLVCGLWMEKSCFTILPRYLNTSTILLSIVGAIYRNIIAPVIGVSLVFIHKDEFNAQISTLWKNVGVRPIVYPINSPNEKRYFQQVTKTLYLTDSLRSEPQLIFKSKRK
;
A
#
# COMPACT_ATOMS: atom_id res chain seq x y z
N MET A 1 -6.13 74.18 -29.99
CA MET A 1 -6.77 72.95 -29.45
C MET A 1 -5.83 71.74 -29.49
N TYR A 2 -5.13 71.47 -30.61
CA TYR A 2 -4.22 70.31 -30.76
C TYR A 2 -3.03 70.24 -29.78
N PHE A 3 -2.40 71.37 -29.45
CA PHE A 3 -1.24 71.40 -28.53
C PHE A 3 -1.58 70.92 -27.10
N ALA A 4 -2.77 71.27 -26.61
CA ALA A 4 -3.22 70.83 -25.28
C ALA A 4 -3.47 69.31 -25.24
N THR A 5 -3.99 68.74 -26.33
CA THR A 5 -4.20 67.30 -26.47
C THR A 5 -2.87 66.55 -26.53
N ILE A 6 -1.90 67.05 -27.31
CA ILE A 6 -0.55 66.46 -27.39
C ILE A 6 0.13 66.48 -26.02
N PHE A 7 0.08 67.60 -25.30
CA PHE A 7 0.65 67.70 -23.95
C PHE A 7 0.00 66.71 -22.97
N LYS A 8 -1.33 66.53 -23.06
CA LYS A 8 -2.07 65.55 -22.25
C LYS A 8 -1.66 64.11 -22.56
N VAL A 9 -1.49 63.78 -23.85
CA VAL A 9 -1.01 62.44 -24.27
C VAL A 9 0.42 62.20 -23.82
N CYS A 10 1.33 63.18 -23.97
CA CYS A 10 2.71 63.06 -23.47
C CYS A 10 2.74 62.87 -21.95
N LYS A 11 1.90 63.59 -21.19
CA LYS A 11 1.76 63.40 -19.74
C LYS A 11 1.25 62.01 -19.39
N MET A 12 0.28 61.47 -20.13
CA MET A 12 -0.23 60.11 -19.94
C MET A 12 0.84 59.05 -20.23
N LEU A 13 1.60 59.20 -21.32
CA LEU A 13 2.69 58.28 -21.67
C LEU A 13 3.82 58.33 -20.63
N TYR A 14 4.16 59.51 -20.13
CA TYR A 14 5.12 59.67 -19.03
C TYR A 14 4.64 58.96 -17.75
N GLN A 15 3.38 59.14 -17.37
CA GLN A 15 2.78 58.45 -16.21
C GLN A 15 2.74 56.93 -16.39
N LEU A 16 2.41 56.44 -17.59
CA LEU A 16 2.41 55.02 -17.92
C LEU A 16 3.83 54.42 -17.83
N PHE A 17 4.84 55.13 -18.35
CA PHE A 17 6.23 54.71 -18.26
C PHE A 17 6.68 54.57 -16.80
N TRP A 18 6.38 55.56 -15.95
CA TRP A 18 6.71 55.49 -14.52
C TRP A 18 5.98 54.35 -13.81
N PHE A 19 4.72 54.09 -14.14
CA PHE A 19 3.98 52.96 -13.59
C PHE A 19 4.59 51.61 -14.03
N LEU A 20 5.02 51.50 -15.29
CA LEU A 20 5.69 50.29 -15.78
C LEU A 20 7.05 50.10 -15.10
N ALA A 21 7.82 51.18 -14.91
CA ALA A 21 9.09 51.15 -14.21
C ALA A 21 8.93 50.72 -12.74
N THR A 22 7.93 51.26 -12.02
CA THR A 22 7.66 50.84 -10.63
C THR A 22 7.23 49.38 -10.56
N CYS A 23 6.36 48.92 -11.47
CA CYS A 23 5.99 47.50 -11.57
C CYS A 23 7.21 46.61 -11.81
N CYS A 24 8.11 47.01 -12.72
CA CYS A 24 9.35 46.29 -12.99
C CYS A 24 10.26 46.23 -11.75
N THR A 25 10.46 47.35 -11.06
CA THR A 25 11.26 47.37 -9.82
C THR A 25 10.65 46.49 -8.72
N PHE A 26 9.33 46.46 -8.60
CA PHE A 26 8.64 45.59 -7.65
C PHE A 26 8.88 44.10 -7.95
N VAL A 27 8.80 43.71 -9.22
CA VAL A 27 9.10 42.33 -9.66
C VAL A 27 10.56 41.98 -9.38
N VAL A 28 11.51 42.84 -9.74
CA VAL A 28 12.95 42.63 -9.48
C VAL A 28 13.22 42.51 -7.98
N ASN A 29 12.65 43.38 -7.15
CA ASN A 29 12.83 43.34 -5.71
C ASN A 29 12.22 42.07 -5.09
N THR A 30 11.07 41.61 -5.59
CA THR A 30 10.45 40.36 -5.13
C THR A 30 11.29 39.16 -5.51
N LEU A 31 11.82 39.11 -6.74
CA LEU A 31 12.74 38.04 -7.17
C LEU A 31 14.02 38.05 -6.34
N TRP A 32 14.61 39.22 -6.10
CA TRP A 32 15.80 39.37 -5.26
C TRP A 32 15.55 38.88 -3.83
N LEU A 33 14.39 39.21 -3.26
CA LEU A 33 13.98 38.73 -1.94
C LEU A 33 13.83 37.19 -1.92
N CYS A 34 13.17 36.61 -2.92
CA CYS A 34 13.05 35.16 -3.07
C CYS A 34 14.42 34.47 -3.19
N CYS A 35 15.36 35.03 -3.96
CA CYS A 35 16.72 34.51 -4.09
C CYS A 35 17.49 34.54 -2.76
N ASN A 36 17.35 35.62 -1.97
CA ASN A 36 17.98 35.68 -0.65
C ASN A 36 17.39 34.66 0.32
N PHE A 37 16.07 34.52 0.37
CA PHE A 37 15.42 33.49 1.19
C PHE A 37 15.84 32.08 0.76
N ALA A 38 15.96 31.82 -0.55
CA ALA A 38 16.46 30.54 -1.04
C ALA A 38 17.93 30.31 -0.68
N SER A 39 18.79 31.32 -0.87
CA SER A 39 20.22 31.25 -0.58
C SER A 39 20.50 30.97 0.90
N VAL A 40 19.74 31.60 1.80
CA VAL A 40 19.87 31.35 3.24
C VAL A 40 19.16 30.04 3.62
N GLY A 41 17.97 29.75 3.07
CA GLY A 41 17.15 28.61 3.47
C GLY A 41 17.67 27.24 3.00
N ILE A 42 18.20 27.16 1.78
CA ILE A 42 18.64 25.88 1.17
C ILE A 42 19.76 25.21 2.00
N PRO A 43 20.84 25.91 2.42
CA PRO A 43 21.90 25.29 3.23
C PRO A 43 21.38 24.71 4.56
N TRP A 44 20.51 25.43 5.26
CA TRP A 44 19.91 24.95 6.51
C TRP A 44 19.00 23.74 6.29
N LEU A 45 18.22 23.73 5.21
CA LEU A 45 17.39 22.59 4.83
C LEU A 45 18.25 21.37 4.48
N MET A 46 19.36 21.56 3.75
CA MET A 46 20.30 20.48 3.43
C MET A 46 20.98 19.93 4.68
N LEU A 47 21.40 20.79 5.61
CA LEU A 47 21.98 20.37 6.88
C LEU A 47 20.97 19.55 7.70
N LEU A 48 19.72 20.02 7.78
CA LEU A 48 18.64 19.28 8.44
C LEU A 48 18.44 17.90 7.81
N LEU A 49 18.35 17.82 6.49
CA LEU A 49 18.17 16.55 5.78
C LEU A 49 19.36 15.60 6.00
N PHE A 50 20.59 16.13 6.00
CA PHE A 50 21.79 15.37 6.31
C PHE A 50 21.76 14.80 7.73
N LEU A 51 21.37 15.61 8.72
CA LEU A 51 21.19 15.17 10.11
C LEU A 51 20.11 14.10 10.23
N VAL A 52 18.99 14.24 9.51
CA VAL A 52 17.93 13.23 9.44
C VAL A 52 18.44 11.92 8.82
N CYS A 53 19.24 11.99 7.75
CA CYS A 53 19.86 10.81 7.15
C CYS A 53 20.89 10.13 8.05
N ILE A 54 21.58 10.89 8.91
CA ILE A 54 22.47 10.32 9.93
C ILE A 54 21.63 9.66 11.04
N GLY A 55 20.66 10.39 11.59
CA GLY A 55 19.76 9.89 12.64
C GLY A 55 19.02 8.61 12.21
N SER A 56 18.58 8.56 10.95
CA SER A 56 17.89 7.38 10.40
C SER A 56 18.76 6.12 10.39
N LYS A 57 20.09 6.23 10.27
CA LYS A 57 20.99 5.08 10.36
C LYS A 57 21.05 4.49 11.77
N PHE A 58 20.89 5.30 12.81
CA PHE A 58 20.90 4.83 14.21
C PHE A 58 19.58 4.18 14.62
N VAL A 59 18.47 4.64 14.05
CA VAL A 59 17.12 4.12 14.33
C VAL A 59 16.76 2.94 13.41
N LYS A 60 17.63 2.64 12.43
CA LYS A 60 17.38 1.61 11.41
C LYS A 60 17.24 0.21 12.03
N LEU A 61 16.13 -0.45 11.75
CA LEU A 61 15.94 -1.87 12.06
C LEU A 61 16.56 -2.74 10.96
N ASN A 62 17.13 -3.88 11.35
CA ASN A 62 17.57 -4.90 10.40
C ASN A 62 16.35 -5.40 9.61
N SER A 63 16.44 -5.50 8.29
CA SER A 63 15.39 -6.12 7.47
C SER A 63 15.46 -7.64 7.55
N PRO A 64 14.34 -8.37 7.40
CA PRO A 64 14.36 -9.82 7.29
C PRO A 64 15.21 -10.23 6.08
N ALA A 65 15.84 -11.39 6.16
CA ALA A 65 16.71 -11.87 5.09
C ALA A 65 15.91 -12.12 3.78
N ASP A 66 16.51 -11.76 2.65
CA ASP A 66 15.86 -11.77 1.33
C ASP A 66 15.36 -13.17 0.92
N ASP A 67 16.08 -14.22 1.33
CA ASP A 67 15.74 -15.62 1.12
C ASP A 67 14.44 -16.01 1.84
N VAL A 68 14.23 -15.54 3.07
CA VAL A 68 12.99 -15.75 3.82
C VAL A 68 11.82 -15.09 3.09
N VAL A 69 11.98 -13.83 2.67
CA VAL A 69 10.94 -13.09 1.94
C VAL A 69 10.62 -13.78 0.60
N LEU A 70 11.64 -14.20 -0.14
CA LEU A 70 11.47 -14.92 -1.40
C LEU A 70 10.82 -16.28 -1.19
N SER A 71 11.14 -17.00 -0.11
CA SER A 71 10.50 -18.29 0.19
C SER A 71 9.00 -18.17 0.46
N MET A 72 8.55 -17.03 1.00
CA MET A 72 7.13 -16.73 1.19
C MET A 72 6.44 -16.29 -0.10
N LEU A 73 7.14 -15.58 -0.99
CA LEU A 73 6.56 -15.01 -2.20
C LEU A 73 6.61 -15.95 -3.42
N SER A 74 7.62 -16.79 -3.51
CA SER A 74 7.85 -17.72 -4.61
C SER A 74 8.30 -19.06 -4.05
N LYS A 75 7.42 -20.07 -4.12
CA LYS A 75 7.85 -21.45 -3.92
C LYS A 75 8.40 -21.98 -5.23
N SER A 76 9.71 -22.24 -5.28
CA SER A 76 10.28 -23.09 -6.33
C SER A 76 9.83 -24.52 -6.08
N GLU A 77 8.89 -25.02 -6.89
CA GLU A 77 8.74 -26.46 -7.05
C GLU A 77 10.09 -27.00 -7.55
N LYS A 78 10.69 -27.97 -6.85
CA LYS A 78 11.92 -28.64 -7.28
C LYS A 78 11.77 -29.06 -8.75
N GLY A 79 12.51 -28.40 -9.65
CA GLY A 79 12.52 -28.68 -11.09
C GLY A 79 11.79 -27.68 -11.99
N LYS A 80 11.14 -26.63 -11.46
CA LYS A 80 10.66 -25.47 -12.25
C LYS A 80 11.50 -24.24 -11.93
N GLU A 81 11.84 -23.48 -12.98
CA GLU A 81 12.57 -22.21 -12.83
C GLU A 81 11.86 -21.32 -11.79
N ALA A 82 12.61 -20.85 -10.79
CA ALA A 82 12.13 -19.95 -9.73
C ALA A 82 11.41 -18.68 -10.26
N SER A 83 11.61 -18.39 -11.55
CA SER A 83 10.94 -17.32 -12.29
C SER A 83 9.42 -17.52 -12.38
N GLU A 84 8.90 -18.74 -12.57
CA GLU A 84 7.46 -18.97 -12.84
C GLU A 84 6.55 -18.70 -11.62
N ALA A 85 7.00 -19.04 -10.40
CA ALA A 85 6.21 -18.86 -9.18
C ALA A 85 6.07 -17.39 -8.73
N LEU A 86 7.01 -16.53 -9.14
CA LEU A 86 6.94 -15.08 -8.92
C LEU A 86 5.85 -14.41 -9.77
N TYR A 87 5.33 -15.09 -10.81
CA TYR A 87 4.28 -14.54 -11.67
C TYR A 87 2.87 -14.74 -11.13
N TRP A 88 2.69 -15.55 -10.07
CA TRP A 88 1.34 -15.74 -9.52
C TRP A 88 0.87 -14.46 -8.81
N PRO A 89 -0.32 -13.92 -9.14
CA PRO A 89 -0.84 -12.74 -8.50
C PRO A 89 -1.15 -13.00 -7.02
N VAL A 90 -1.22 -11.92 -6.24
CA VAL A 90 -1.80 -11.99 -4.90
C VAL A 90 -3.31 -11.83 -5.03
N VAL A 91 -4.08 -12.81 -4.58
CA VAL A 91 -5.54 -12.76 -4.72
C VAL A 91 -6.13 -11.88 -3.62
N HIS A 92 -6.71 -10.75 -4.01
CA HIS A 92 -7.26 -9.77 -3.09
C HIS A 92 -8.57 -10.28 -2.47
N ARG A 93 -8.60 -10.34 -1.14
CA ARG A 93 -9.69 -10.89 -0.30
C ARG A 93 -10.11 -12.31 -0.68
N GLY A 94 -9.18 -13.11 -1.23
CA GLY A 94 -9.48 -14.45 -1.73
C GLY A 94 -10.24 -14.49 -3.06
N GLY A 95 -10.30 -13.37 -3.78
CA GLY A 95 -10.95 -13.27 -5.09
C GLY A 95 -12.34 -12.66 -4.95
N ALA A 96 -12.40 -11.40 -4.50
CA ALA A 96 -13.63 -10.68 -4.17
C ALA A 96 -14.67 -10.57 -5.30
N PHE A 97 -14.31 -10.85 -6.55
CA PHE A 97 -15.26 -10.93 -7.68
C PHE A 97 -15.73 -12.35 -7.96
N ASP A 98 -14.96 -13.35 -7.55
CA ASP A 98 -15.23 -14.76 -7.85
C ASP A 98 -15.97 -15.47 -6.71
N ALA A 99 -15.74 -15.05 -5.46
CA ALA A 99 -16.30 -15.63 -4.25
C ALA A 99 -16.53 -14.55 -3.17
N PRO A 100 -17.37 -14.81 -2.15
CA PRO A 100 -17.59 -13.90 -1.04
C PRO A 100 -16.27 -13.46 -0.40
N GLU A 101 -15.99 -12.16 -0.40
CA GLU A 101 -14.70 -11.62 0.04
C GLU A 101 -14.36 -12.01 1.49
N ASN A 102 -13.08 -12.29 1.78
CA ASN A 102 -12.60 -12.63 3.13
C ASN A 102 -13.27 -13.88 3.77
N SER A 103 -13.90 -14.74 2.96
CA SER A 103 -14.61 -15.95 3.41
C SER A 103 -13.77 -17.22 3.31
N LEU A 104 -14.28 -18.31 3.89
CA LEU A 104 -13.66 -19.63 3.75
C LEU A 104 -13.84 -20.16 2.32
N ALA A 105 -15.00 -19.93 1.70
CA ALA A 105 -15.23 -20.25 0.29
C ALA A 105 -14.18 -19.64 -0.63
N ALA A 106 -13.85 -18.35 -0.44
CA ALA A 106 -12.86 -17.64 -1.24
C ALA A 106 -11.44 -18.23 -1.07
N ILE A 107 -11.06 -18.55 0.19
CA ILE A 107 -9.78 -19.21 0.47
C ILE A 107 -9.74 -20.60 -0.18
N ASN A 108 -10.77 -21.42 -0.02
CA ASN A 108 -10.85 -22.76 -0.59
C ASN A 108 -10.79 -22.74 -2.13
N GLN A 109 -11.44 -21.76 -2.76
CA GLN A 109 -11.37 -21.59 -4.20
C GLN A 109 -9.96 -21.22 -4.66
N CYS A 110 -9.27 -20.33 -3.94
CA CYS A 110 -7.87 -20.02 -4.21
C CYS A 110 -6.98 -21.28 -4.08
N LEU A 111 -7.17 -22.07 -3.03
CA LEU A 111 -6.43 -23.31 -2.80
C LEU A 111 -6.69 -24.35 -3.91
N ALA A 112 -7.95 -24.51 -4.33
CA ALA A 112 -8.34 -25.39 -5.43
C ALA A 112 -7.68 -24.99 -6.76
N GLN A 113 -7.49 -23.69 -6.98
CA GLN A 113 -6.78 -23.13 -8.14
C GLN A 113 -5.25 -23.11 -7.97
N ARG A 114 -4.72 -23.70 -6.88
CA ARG A 114 -3.29 -23.75 -6.54
C ARG A 114 -2.64 -22.36 -6.37
N CYS A 115 -3.42 -21.39 -5.90
CA CYS A 115 -2.89 -20.08 -5.59
C CYS A 115 -1.90 -20.15 -4.44
N GLN A 116 -0.77 -19.48 -4.60
CA GLN A 116 0.28 -19.47 -3.58
C GLN A 116 0.12 -18.32 -2.58
N LYS A 117 -0.60 -17.25 -2.96
CA LYS A 117 -0.64 -15.99 -2.21
C LYS A 117 -2.05 -15.41 -2.16
N ILE A 118 -2.53 -15.09 -0.97
CA ILE A 118 -3.84 -14.47 -0.75
C ILE A 118 -3.67 -13.26 0.15
N LEU A 119 -4.28 -12.12 -0.20
CA LEU A 119 -4.38 -10.97 0.70
C LEU A 119 -5.73 -11.02 1.42
N LEU A 120 -5.73 -10.96 2.75
CA LEU A 120 -6.93 -10.94 3.59
C LEU A 120 -6.93 -9.71 4.51
N ASP A 121 -8.11 -9.26 4.93
CA ASP A 121 -8.25 -8.11 5.81
C ASP A 121 -8.46 -8.54 7.27
N LEU A 122 -7.57 -8.11 8.17
CA LEU A 122 -7.69 -8.28 9.60
C LEU A 122 -8.34 -7.06 10.25
N SER A 123 -9.37 -7.31 11.05
CA SER A 123 -10.08 -6.32 11.86
C SER A 123 -10.26 -6.86 13.28
N ILE A 124 -10.47 -5.96 14.24
CA ILE A 124 -10.70 -6.29 15.65
C ILE A 124 -12.09 -5.78 16.05
N THR A 125 -12.86 -6.62 16.72
CA THR A 125 -14.19 -6.31 17.27
C THR A 125 -14.10 -5.47 18.54
N SER A 126 -15.23 -4.95 19.06
CA SER A 126 -15.22 -4.13 20.28
C SER A 126 -14.77 -4.88 21.53
N ASP A 127 -14.97 -6.20 21.58
CA ASP A 127 -14.53 -7.12 22.62
C ASP A 127 -13.10 -7.66 22.38
N GLY A 128 -12.37 -7.10 21.42
CA GLY A 128 -10.95 -7.42 21.19
C GLY A 128 -10.70 -8.69 20.38
N LYS A 129 -11.73 -9.29 19.78
CA LYS A 129 -11.58 -10.54 19.01
C LYS A 129 -11.14 -10.26 17.56
N PRO A 130 -10.03 -10.87 17.09
CA PRO A 130 -9.55 -10.68 15.72
C PRO A 130 -10.36 -11.51 14.72
N ILE A 131 -10.90 -10.83 13.70
CA ILE A 131 -11.72 -11.40 12.63
C ILE A 131 -11.20 -11.00 11.25
N ILE A 132 -11.46 -11.86 10.26
CA ILE A 132 -11.09 -11.62 8.87
C ILE A 132 -12.29 -11.00 8.15
N LEU A 133 -12.29 -9.68 8.04
CA LEU A 133 -13.40 -8.91 7.48
C LEU A 133 -12.94 -7.51 7.04
N HIS A 134 -13.46 -7.04 5.92
CA HIS A 134 -13.27 -5.67 5.45
C HIS A 134 -14.51 -4.83 5.74
N LYS A 135 -14.32 -3.53 6.02
CA LYS A 135 -15.43 -2.60 6.29
C LYS A 135 -16.48 -2.55 5.17
N SER A 136 -16.07 -2.71 3.91
CA SER A 136 -16.99 -2.70 2.76
C SER A 136 -18.02 -3.81 2.80
N THR A 137 -17.74 -4.92 3.48
CA THR A 137 -18.70 -6.02 3.63
C THR A 137 -19.87 -5.59 4.51
N LEU A 138 -19.61 -4.80 5.55
CA LEU A 138 -20.64 -4.20 6.40
C LEU A 138 -21.40 -3.09 5.67
N GLU A 139 -20.69 -2.25 4.90
CA GLU A 139 -21.31 -1.20 4.08
C GLU A 139 -22.31 -1.80 3.07
N LYS A 140 -21.97 -2.93 2.41
CA LYS A 140 -22.88 -3.67 1.52
C LYS A 140 -24.09 -4.26 2.26
N ALA A 141 -23.98 -4.49 3.56
CA ALA A 141 -25.04 -4.96 4.43
C ALA A 141 -25.86 -3.82 5.05
N ASN A 142 -25.62 -2.57 4.66
CA ASN A 142 -26.22 -1.36 5.25
C ASN A 142 -25.95 -1.22 6.77
N VAL A 143 -24.85 -1.78 7.25
CA VAL A 143 -24.38 -1.60 8.64
C VAL A 143 -23.43 -0.41 8.67
N THR A 144 -23.81 0.64 9.38
CA THR A 144 -23.06 1.91 9.42
C THR A 144 -21.96 1.92 10.47
N GLU A 145 -22.11 1.10 11.50
CA GLU A 145 -21.21 1.01 12.62
C GLU A 145 -19.89 0.36 12.20
N PRO A 146 -18.74 0.94 12.58
CA PRO A 146 -17.45 0.35 12.27
C PRO A 146 -17.21 -0.93 13.09
N ILE A 147 -16.41 -1.84 12.53
CA ILE A 147 -16.14 -3.17 13.11
C ILE A 147 -15.69 -3.10 14.59
N HIS A 148 -14.86 -2.11 14.96
CA HIS A 148 -14.35 -1.98 16.33
C HIS A 148 -15.38 -1.51 17.37
N LYS A 149 -16.60 -1.16 16.94
CA LYS A 149 -17.72 -0.84 17.84
C LYS A 149 -18.71 -2.00 17.97
N LEU A 150 -18.58 -3.04 17.15
CA LEU A 150 -19.49 -4.19 17.15
C LEU A 150 -18.86 -5.36 17.92
N PRO A 151 -19.61 -6.03 18.80
CA PRO A 151 -19.12 -7.19 19.54
C PRO A 151 -19.06 -8.44 18.64
N TYR A 152 -18.25 -9.42 19.00
CA TYR A 152 -18.13 -10.66 18.22
C TYR A 152 -19.46 -11.42 18.04
N SER A 153 -20.37 -11.36 19.01
CA SER A 153 -21.68 -12.01 18.94
C SER A 153 -22.51 -11.58 17.73
N PHE A 154 -22.34 -10.34 17.26
CA PHE A 154 -22.95 -9.86 16.01
C PHE A 154 -22.42 -10.64 14.80
N PHE A 155 -21.12 -10.91 14.74
CA PHE A 155 -20.47 -11.59 13.63
C PHE A 155 -20.70 -13.12 13.64
N GLU A 156 -21.17 -13.68 14.76
CA GLU A 156 -21.56 -15.10 14.83
C GLU A 156 -22.87 -15.40 14.07
N SER A 157 -23.76 -14.41 13.96
CA SER A 157 -25.02 -14.49 13.23
C SER A 157 -24.93 -13.84 11.84
N PHE A 158 -23.96 -12.96 11.62
CA PHE A 158 -23.74 -12.29 10.33
C PHE A 158 -23.31 -13.28 9.25
N ASN A 159 -24.07 -13.31 8.15
CA ASN A 159 -23.75 -14.13 6.98
C ASN A 159 -23.03 -13.28 5.92
N ILE A 160 -21.76 -13.62 5.64
CA ILE A 160 -20.96 -12.88 4.64
C ILE A 160 -21.52 -13.11 3.23
N THR A 161 -22.09 -14.28 2.93
CA THR A 161 -22.41 -14.66 1.55
C THR A 161 -23.65 -13.94 1.02
N GLU A 162 -24.60 -13.57 1.88
CA GLU A 162 -25.84 -12.87 1.50
C GLU A 162 -25.58 -11.51 0.83
N HIS A 163 -24.44 -10.87 1.13
CA HIS A 163 -24.09 -9.54 0.63
C HIS A 163 -23.12 -9.55 -0.56
N HIS A 164 -22.82 -10.73 -1.09
CA HIS A 164 -21.99 -10.88 -2.28
C HIS A 164 -22.87 -11.01 -3.54
N PRO A 165 -22.53 -10.39 -4.69
CA PRO A 165 -23.32 -10.50 -5.92
C PRO A 165 -23.53 -11.94 -6.41
N LEU A 166 -22.55 -12.83 -6.16
CA LEU A 166 -22.65 -14.26 -6.47
C LEU A 166 -23.08 -15.12 -5.27
N GLY A 167 -23.57 -14.50 -4.19
CA GLY A 167 -23.85 -15.16 -2.91
C GLY A 167 -24.73 -16.40 -3.00
N GLN A 168 -25.68 -16.42 -3.94
CA GLN A 168 -26.58 -17.54 -4.18
C GLN A 168 -25.86 -18.83 -4.62
N LEU A 169 -24.64 -18.74 -5.17
CA LEU A 169 -23.83 -19.89 -5.58
C LEU A 169 -23.05 -20.51 -4.41
N PHE A 170 -23.06 -19.88 -3.25
CA PHE A 170 -22.29 -20.29 -2.08
C PHE A 170 -23.21 -20.65 -0.93
N GLN A 171 -22.75 -21.58 -0.08
CA GLN A 171 -23.44 -21.88 1.17
C GLN A 171 -23.36 -20.67 2.11
N LYS A 172 -24.27 -20.59 3.08
CA LYS A 172 -24.20 -19.55 4.11
C LYS A 172 -22.92 -19.72 4.93
N GLU A 173 -22.11 -18.66 5.02
CA GLU A 173 -20.85 -18.68 5.75
C GLU A 173 -20.78 -17.57 6.79
N LYS A 174 -20.27 -17.93 7.97
CA LYS A 174 -19.99 -16.99 9.05
C LYS A 174 -18.67 -16.28 8.83
N VAL A 175 -18.47 -15.19 9.56
CA VAL A 175 -17.19 -14.48 9.58
C VAL A 175 -16.05 -15.36 10.09
N LEU A 176 -14.96 -15.40 9.32
CA LEU A 176 -13.78 -16.20 9.64
C LEU A 176 -13.02 -15.54 10.80
N THR A 177 -12.71 -16.31 11.85
CA THR A 177 -11.85 -15.85 12.95
C THR A 177 -10.38 -16.00 12.59
N PHE A 178 -9.53 -15.16 13.18
CA PHE A 178 -8.09 -15.25 12.97
C PHE A 178 -7.51 -16.60 13.43
N GLU A 179 -7.98 -17.15 14.55
CA GLU A 179 -7.58 -18.50 15.01
C GLU A 179 -7.92 -19.59 13.99
N ARG A 180 -9.11 -19.50 13.38
CA ARG A 180 -9.52 -20.46 12.35
C ARG A 180 -8.69 -20.30 11.09
N LEU A 181 -8.32 -19.07 10.72
CA LEU A 181 -7.35 -18.83 9.65
C LEU A 181 -6.00 -19.50 9.96
N LEU A 182 -5.45 -19.35 11.17
CA LEU A 182 -4.18 -19.99 11.55
C LEU A 182 -4.26 -21.52 11.40
N LYS A 183 -5.34 -22.15 11.87
CA LYS A 183 -5.57 -23.60 11.70
C LYS A 183 -5.59 -24.02 10.23
N LEU A 184 -6.16 -23.21 9.35
CA LEU A 184 -6.15 -23.47 7.90
C LEU A 184 -4.75 -23.36 7.29
N LEU A 185 -3.88 -22.51 7.85
CA LEU A 185 -2.49 -22.38 7.41
C LEU A 185 -1.59 -23.53 7.88
N GLU A 186 -2.02 -24.33 8.85
CA GLU A 186 -1.31 -25.56 9.23
C GLU A 186 -1.49 -26.66 8.19
N SER A 187 -2.69 -26.75 7.60
CA SER A 187 -3.04 -27.75 6.58
C SER A 187 -2.79 -27.30 5.15
N SER A 188 -2.51 -26.01 4.93
CA SER A 188 -2.30 -25.44 3.60
C SER A 188 -0.91 -24.85 3.44
N GLU A 189 -0.50 -24.76 2.19
CA GLU A 189 0.82 -24.28 1.80
C GLU A 189 0.83 -22.81 1.34
N VAL A 190 -0.28 -22.11 1.50
CA VAL A 190 -0.50 -20.74 1.02
C VAL A 190 0.17 -19.72 1.93
N THR A 191 0.71 -18.67 1.33
CA THR A 191 1.17 -17.47 2.05
C THR A 191 0.03 -16.47 2.13
N VAL A 192 -0.29 -16.00 3.33
CA VAL A 192 -1.32 -14.98 3.55
C VAL A 192 -0.65 -13.64 3.80
N LEU A 193 -0.95 -12.66 2.96
CA LEU A 193 -0.68 -11.28 3.24
C LEU A 193 -1.87 -10.78 4.07
N LEU A 194 -1.62 -10.35 5.30
CA LEU A 194 -2.66 -9.98 6.24
C LEU A 194 -2.67 -8.47 6.43
N ARG A 195 -3.66 -7.79 5.85
CA ARG A 195 -3.79 -6.35 5.92
C ARG A 195 -4.52 -5.93 7.18
N ALA A 196 -3.83 -5.21 8.06
CA ALA A 196 -4.45 -4.62 9.24
C ALA A 196 -5.24 -3.37 8.83
N SER A 197 -6.57 -3.43 8.97
CA SER A 197 -7.45 -2.28 8.66
C SER A 197 -7.38 -1.19 9.72
N GLN A 198 -6.97 -1.54 10.94
CA GLN A 198 -6.89 -0.64 12.08
C GLN A 198 -5.57 -0.87 12.79
N THR A 199 -4.98 0.18 13.35
CA THR A 199 -3.68 0.10 14.02
C THR A 199 -3.79 0.57 15.45
N ASN A 200 -4.22 -0.35 16.34
CA ASN A 200 -4.40 -0.10 17.76
C ASN A 200 -3.41 -0.96 18.57
N SER A 201 -3.20 -0.62 19.84
CA SER A 201 -2.36 -1.41 20.76
C SER A 201 -2.81 -2.87 20.87
N ALA A 202 -4.12 -3.12 20.85
CA ALA A 202 -4.67 -4.48 20.87
C ALA A 202 -4.19 -5.33 19.68
N LEU A 203 -4.05 -4.75 18.49
CA LEU A 203 -3.51 -5.47 17.32
C LEU A 203 -2.05 -5.86 17.56
N LEU A 204 -1.25 -4.92 18.09
CA LEU A 204 0.16 -5.15 18.37
C LEU A 204 0.32 -6.35 19.32
N GLU A 205 -0.50 -6.38 20.37
CA GLU A 205 -0.49 -7.45 21.35
C GLU A 205 -0.93 -8.80 20.76
N ILE A 206 -2.03 -8.84 20.00
CA ILE A 206 -2.48 -10.07 19.32
C ILE A 206 -1.41 -10.62 18.38
N VAL A 207 -0.78 -9.76 17.57
CA VAL A 207 0.28 -10.15 16.65
C VAL A 207 1.48 -10.67 17.41
N ARG A 208 1.92 -9.97 18.47
CA ARG A 208 3.05 -10.37 19.32
C ARG A 208 2.81 -11.71 20.01
N GLU A 209 1.61 -11.92 20.55
CA GLU A 209 1.27 -13.20 21.17
C GLU A 209 1.21 -14.34 20.17
N THR A 210 0.60 -14.10 19.01
CA THR A 210 0.48 -15.11 17.95
C THR A 210 1.85 -15.45 17.37
N ALA A 211 2.70 -14.45 17.19
CA ALA A 211 4.10 -14.58 16.81
C ALA A 211 4.87 -15.52 17.74
N ALA A 212 4.69 -15.34 19.06
CA ALA A 212 5.35 -16.16 20.07
C ALA A 212 4.78 -17.59 20.16
N LYS A 213 3.46 -17.75 20.00
CA LYS A 213 2.77 -19.04 20.17
C LYS A 213 2.82 -19.91 18.91
N CYS A 214 2.78 -19.32 17.72
CA CYS A 214 2.56 -20.03 16.46
C CYS A 214 3.71 -19.80 15.47
N PRO A 215 4.66 -20.74 15.31
CA PRO A 215 5.78 -20.57 14.36
C PRO A 215 5.32 -20.53 12.90
N ILE A 216 4.13 -21.07 12.59
CA ILE A 216 3.53 -21.04 11.27
C ILE A 216 3.16 -19.61 10.87
N PHE A 217 2.75 -18.77 11.83
CA PHE A 217 2.49 -17.35 11.60
C PHE A 217 3.70 -16.67 10.98
N MET A 218 4.89 -16.88 11.57
CA MET A 218 6.14 -16.30 11.08
C MET A 218 6.59 -16.85 9.72
N LYS A 219 6.14 -18.03 9.31
CA LYS A 219 6.54 -18.67 8.04
C LYS A 219 5.55 -18.43 6.90
N ARG A 220 4.28 -18.11 7.22
CA ARG A 220 3.18 -18.07 6.24
C ARG A 220 2.44 -16.74 6.20
N ILE A 221 2.61 -15.86 7.19
CA ILE A 221 1.91 -14.58 7.23
C ILE A 221 2.89 -13.43 7.01
N ILE A 222 2.51 -12.55 6.09
CA ILE A 222 3.16 -11.26 5.85
C ILE A 222 2.19 -10.17 6.34
N LEU A 223 2.56 -9.44 7.38
CA LEU A 223 1.67 -8.41 7.92
C LEU A 223 1.79 -7.12 7.10
N CYS A 224 0.65 -6.56 6.69
CA CYS A 224 0.60 -5.37 5.85
C CYS A 224 -0.15 -4.24 6.56
N CYS A 225 0.48 -3.06 6.70
CA CYS A 225 -0.11 -1.92 7.41
C CYS A 225 0.15 -0.62 6.65
N ALA A 226 -0.79 0.33 6.72
CA ALA A 226 -0.58 1.66 6.15
C ALA A 226 0.27 2.58 7.05
N SER A 227 0.20 2.40 8.38
CA SER A 227 0.92 3.22 9.36
C SER A 227 2.38 2.76 9.53
N PRO A 228 3.37 3.59 9.15
CA PRO A 228 4.78 3.23 9.28
C PRO A 228 5.21 3.06 10.74
N THR A 229 4.67 3.88 11.66
CA THR A 229 4.96 3.83 13.10
C THR A 229 4.59 2.49 13.73
N VAL A 230 3.47 1.91 13.31
CA VAL A 230 2.96 0.64 13.85
C VAL A 230 3.83 -0.52 13.37
N ILE A 231 4.25 -0.49 12.10
CA ILE A 231 5.22 -1.47 11.59
C ILE A 231 6.53 -1.38 12.37
N TYR A 232 7.03 -0.16 12.62
CA TYR A 232 8.25 0.04 13.39
C TYR A 232 8.15 -0.58 14.79
N GLN A 233 7.07 -0.31 15.52
CA GLN A 233 6.82 -0.90 16.84
C GLN A 233 6.73 -2.42 16.82
N LEU A 234 6.03 -3.00 15.83
CA LEU A 234 5.94 -4.44 15.67
C LEU A 234 7.30 -5.07 15.42
N ARG A 235 8.11 -4.48 14.54
CA ARG A 235 9.42 -5.03 14.19
C ARG A 235 10.45 -4.84 15.29
N GLN A 236 10.31 -3.83 16.15
CA GLN A 236 11.10 -3.75 17.38
C GLN A 236 10.84 -4.94 18.32
N GLN A 237 9.59 -5.39 18.42
CA GLN A 237 9.21 -6.51 19.27
C GLN A 237 9.42 -7.88 18.60
N CYS A 238 9.32 -7.94 17.27
CA CYS A 238 9.40 -9.14 16.44
C CYS A 238 10.25 -8.84 15.19
N PRO A 239 11.60 -8.87 15.27
CA PRO A 239 12.48 -8.45 14.17
C PRO A 239 12.37 -9.32 12.92
N ASP A 240 12.10 -10.62 13.09
CA ASP A 240 11.99 -11.60 12.01
C ASP A 240 10.66 -11.52 11.24
N LEU A 241 9.68 -10.75 11.76
CA LEU A 241 8.38 -10.60 11.11
C LEU A 241 8.52 -9.87 9.78
N VAL A 242 8.05 -10.50 8.71
CA VAL A 242 7.99 -9.89 7.38
C VAL A 242 6.80 -8.95 7.30
N CYS A 243 7.10 -7.66 7.11
CA CYS A 243 6.10 -6.61 7.01
C CYS A 243 6.07 -5.95 5.64
N GLY A 244 4.87 -5.58 5.20
CA GLY A 244 4.61 -4.77 4.02
C GLY A 244 4.03 -3.40 4.38
N LEU A 245 4.55 -2.34 3.75
CA LEU A 245 3.98 -0.99 3.85
C LEU A 245 2.87 -0.82 2.83
N TRP A 246 1.67 -0.46 3.27
CA TRP A 246 0.56 -0.14 2.38
C TRP A 246 0.54 1.35 2.05
N MET A 247 0.98 1.74 0.85
CA MET A 247 0.87 3.14 0.42
C MET A 247 -0.52 3.40 -0.14
N GLU A 248 -1.35 4.08 0.64
CA GLU A 248 -2.63 4.55 0.13
C GLU A 248 -2.40 5.60 -0.98
N LYS A 249 -3.30 5.63 -1.97
CA LYS A 249 -3.41 6.73 -2.96
C LYS A 249 -3.45 8.11 -2.29
N SER A 250 -3.95 8.11 -1.06
CA SER A 250 -4.11 9.26 -0.19
C SER A 250 -3.09 9.27 0.95
N CYS A 251 -1.91 8.63 0.80
CA CYS A 251 -0.82 8.68 1.79
C CYS A 251 -0.45 10.13 2.17
N PHE A 252 -0.86 11.10 1.34
CA PHE A 252 -0.74 12.53 1.54
C PHE A 252 -1.99 13.20 2.13
N THR A 253 -2.87 12.47 2.84
CA THR A 253 -3.95 13.07 3.65
C THR A 253 -3.42 13.90 4.82
N ILE A 254 -2.18 13.62 5.26
CA ILE A 254 -1.45 14.44 6.22
C ILE A 254 -1.12 15.82 5.62
N LEU A 255 -0.96 15.90 4.29
CA LEU A 255 -0.73 17.17 3.61
C LEU A 255 -2.06 17.86 3.30
N PRO A 256 -2.15 19.19 3.51
CA PRO A 256 -3.29 19.96 3.07
C PRO A 256 -3.61 19.70 1.58
N ARG A 257 -4.90 19.65 1.26
CA ARG A 257 -5.40 19.29 -0.09
C ARG A 257 -4.81 20.13 -1.23
N TYR A 258 -4.40 21.37 -0.95
CA TYR A 258 -3.75 22.26 -1.91
C TYR A 258 -2.28 21.92 -2.20
N LEU A 259 -1.61 21.17 -1.33
CA LEU A 259 -0.25 20.68 -1.57
C LEU A 259 -0.23 19.39 -2.39
N ASN A 260 -1.34 18.63 -2.35
CA ASN A 260 -1.50 17.39 -3.13
C ASN A 260 -1.67 17.63 -4.64
N THR A 261 -1.83 18.87 -5.08
CA THR A 261 -1.85 19.22 -6.51
C THR A 261 -0.44 19.35 -7.09
N SER A 262 0.58 19.51 -6.25
CA SER A 262 1.97 19.66 -6.70
C SER A 262 2.65 18.32 -6.91
N THR A 263 2.92 17.98 -8.18
CA THR A 263 3.66 16.77 -8.57
C THR A 263 5.08 16.72 -8.01
N ILE A 264 5.72 17.88 -7.84
CA ILE A 264 7.07 18.00 -7.29
C ILE A 264 7.07 17.58 -5.81
N LEU A 265 6.14 18.11 -5.03
CA LEU A 265 6.06 17.80 -3.61
C LEU A 265 5.71 16.33 -3.37
N LEU A 266 4.78 15.79 -4.16
CA LEU A 266 4.44 14.37 -4.17
C LEU A 266 5.67 13.49 -4.41
N SER A 267 6.50 13.88 -5.37
CA SER A 267 7.74 13.18 -5.72
C SER A 267 8.77 13.22 -4.58
N ILE A 268 8.90 14.37 -3.89
CA ILE A 268 9.79 14.53 -2.74
C ILE A 268 9.33 13.64 -1.59
N VAL A 269 8.05 13.67 -1.24
CA VAL A 269 7.53 12.84 -0.14
C VAL A 269 7.62 11.36 -0.48
N GLY A 270 7.33 10.96 -1.73
CA GLY A 270 7.57 9.59 -2.21
C GLY A 270 9.04 9.16 -2.08
N ALA A 271 9.99 10.06 -2.35
CA ALA A 271 11.40 9.80 -2.14
C ALA A 271 11.77 9.65 -0.66
N ILE A 272 11.17 10.44 0.25
CA ILE A 272 11.35 10.30 1.70
C ILE A 272 10.84 8.92 2.17
N TYR A 273 9.64 8.53 1.73
CA TYR A 273 9.08 7.22 2.08
C TYR A 273 9.98 6.07 1.64
N ARG A 274 10.51 6.15 0.42
CA ARG A 274 11.35 5.10 -0.15
C ARG A 274 12.77 5.07 0.42
N ASN A 275 13.42 6.21 0.56
CA ASN A 275 14.84 6.29 0.87
C ASN A 275 15.14 6.46 2.37
N ILE A 276 14.15 6.91 3.17
CA ILE A 276 14.31 7.15 4.61
C ILE A 276 13.40 6.22 5.40
N ILE A 277 12.09 6.32 5.21
CA ILE A 277 11.11 5.62 6.06
C ILE A 277 11.20 4.10 5.88
N ALA A 278 11.15 3.59 4.65
CA ALA A 278 11.16 2.17 4.39
C ALA A 278 12.44 1.46 4.89
N PRO A 279 13.66 1.99 4.67
CA PRO A 279 14.87 1.44 5.25
C PRO A 279 14.90 1.49 6.78
N VAL A 280 14.43 2.58 7.40
CA VAL A 280 14.39 2.72 8.88
C VAL A 280 13.51 1.66 9.52
N ILE A 281 12.33 1.47 8.95
CA ILE A 281 11.37 0.48 9.43
C ILE A 281 11.81 -0.93 9.06
N GLY A 282 12.58 -1.09 7.98
CA GLY A 282 13.06 -2.35 7.44
C GLY A 282 11.93 -3.23 6.86
N VAL A 283 10.99 -2.60 6.14
CA VAL A 283 9.96 -3.34 5.40
C VAL A 283 10.55 -4.07 4.20
N SER A 284 9.98 -5.21 3.84
CA SER A 284 10.42 -6.00 2.68
C SER A 284 9.53 -5.78 1.46
N LEU A 285 8.28 -5.33 1.68
CA LEU A 285 7.26 -5.19 0.66
C LEU A 285 6.62 -3.80 0.73
N VAL A 286 6.19 -3.29 -0.41
CA VAL A 286 5.40 -2.06 -0.50
C VAL A 286 4.24 -2.25 -1.45
N PHE A 287 3.05 -1.82 -1.06
CA PHE A 287 1.87 -1.84 -1.91
C PHE A 287 1.68 -0.47 -2.51
N ILE A 288 1.61 -0.40 -3.84
CA ILE A 288 1.52 0.86 -4.60
C ILE A 288 0.30 0.79 -5.52
N HIS A 289 -0.46 1.88 -5.57
CA HIS A 289 -1.59 1.96 -6.48
C HIS A 289 -1.12 1.96 -7.95
N LYS A 290 -1.84 1.29 -8.86
CA LYS A 290 -1.44 1.15 -10.27
C LYS A 290 -1.19 2.48 -10.99
N ASP A 291 -1.99 3.51 -10.68
CA ASP A 291 -1.87 4.85 -11.27
C ASP A 291 -0.58 5.58 -10.87
N GLU A 292 0.02 5.21 -9.74
CA GLU A 292 1.27 5.79 -9.23
C GLU A 292 2.47 4.91 -9.57
N PHE A 293 2.26 3.81 -10.31
CA PHE A 293 3.29 2.83 -10.59
C PHE A 293 3.80 2.92 -12.03
N ASN A 294 5.12 2.87 -12.18
CA ASN A 294 5.78 2.67 -13.47
C ASN A 294 7.06 1.82 -13.31
N ALA A 295 7.68 1.43 -14.43
CA ALA A 295 8.87 0.60 -14.40
C ALA A 295 10.05 1.24 -13.64
N GLN A 296 10.20 2.57 -13.72
CA GLN A 296 11.24 3.30 -12.98
C GLN A 296 10.99 3.24 -11.47
N ILE A 297 9.75 3.44 -11.02
CA ILE A 297 9.37 3.32 -9.62
C ILE A 297 9.65 1.91 -9.11
N SER A 298 9.41 0.88 -9.93
CA SER A 298 9.80 -0.50 -9.61
C SER A 298 11.31 -0.62 -9.34
N THR A 299 12.14 -0.06 -10.21
CA THR A 299 13.60 -0.08 -10.03
C THR A 299 14.05 0.69 -8.79
N LEU A 300 13.44 1.86 -8.53
CA LEU A 300 13.79 2.68 -7.37
C LEU A 300 13.51 1.94 -6.05
N TRP A 301 12.37 1.26 -5.94
CA TRP A 301 12.05 0.47 -4.75
C TRP A 301 12.95 -0.77 -4.60
N LYS A 302 13.25 -1.46 -5.70
CA LYS A 302 14.19 -2.59 -5.69
C LYS A 302 15.60 -2.18 -5.25
N ASN A 303 16.05 -0.97 -5.61
CA ASN A 303 17.36 -0.45 -5.21
C ASN A 303 17.50 -0.25 -3.69
N VAL A 304 16.39 -0.04 -2.98
CA VAL A 304 16.37 0.05 -1.50
C VAL A 304 16.07 -1.30 -0.84
N GLY A 305 16.02 -2.40 -1.61
CA GLY A 305 15.76 -3.75 -1.11
C GLY A 305 14.28 -4.05 -0.83
N VAL A 306 13.36 -3.21 -1.32
CA VAL A 306 11.92 -3.36 -1.07
C VAL A 306 11.20 -3.76 -2.35
N ARG A 307 10.36 -4.79 -2.27
CA ARG A 307 9.65 -5.33 -3.44
C ARG A 307 8.27 -4.69 -3.59
N PRO A 308 7.97 -4.04 -4.72
CA PRO A 308 6.65 -3.47 -4.94
C PRO A 308 5.61 -4.54 -5.32
N ILE A 309 4.40 -4.38 -4.80
CA ILE A 309 3.19 -5.09 -5.20
C ILE A 309 2.16 -4.06 -5.66
N VAL A 310 1.64 -4.21 -6.88
CA VAL A 310 0.77 -3.20 -7.49
C VAL A 310 -0.70 -3.53 -7.31
N TYR A 311 -1.53 -2.55 -6.97
CA TYR A 311 -2.97 -2.77 -6.76
C TYR A 311 -3.86 -1.66 -7.31
N PRO A 312 -5.14 -1.93 -7.63
CA PRO A 312 -5.71 -3.21 -8.02
C PRO A 312 -5.58 -3.45 -9.54
N ILE A 313 -5.23 -4.67 -9.96
CA ILE A 313 -5.10 -5.06 -11.38
C ILE A 313 -6.14 -6.14 -11.70
N ASN A 314 -7.21 -5.74 -12.40
CA ASN A 314 -8.33 -6.61 -12.73
C ASN A 314 -8.55 -6.80 -14.23
N SER A 315 -8.11 -5.85 -15.06
CA SER A 315 -8.27 -5.95 -16.52
C SER A 315 -7.34 -7.05 -17.08
N PRO A 316 -7.83 -7.94 -17.97
CA PRO A 316 -7.00 -8.97 -18.59
C PRO A 316 -5.74 -8.42 -19.28
N ASN A 317 -5.85 -7.24 -19.89
CA ASN A 317 -4.72 -6.60 -20.58
C ASN A 317 -3.69 -6.05 -19.60
N GLU A 318 -4.15 -5.45 -18.49
CA GLU A 318 -3.26 -4.99 -17.42
C GLU A 318 -2.53 -6.19 -16.80
N LYS A 319 -3.24 -7.29 -16.49
CA LYS A 319 -2.63 -8.52 -15.97
C LYS A 319 -1.50 -9.02 -16.87
N ARG A 320 -1.74 -9.14 -18.18
CA ARG A 320 -0.70 -9.53 -19.16
C ARG A 320 0.49 -8.58 -19.15
N TYR A 321 0.24 -7.26 -19.13
CA TYR A 321 1.30 -6.26 -19.07
C TYR A 321 2.16 -6.40 -17.81
N PHE A 322 1.54 -6.58 -16.64
CA PHE A 322 2.27 -6.72 -15.38
C PHE A 322 3.07 -8.02 -15.29
N GLN A 323 2.56 -9.12 -15.85
CA GLN A 323 3.28 -10.40 -15.89
C GLN A 323 4.43 -10.40 -16.90
N GLN A 324 4.17 -9.95 -18.13
CA GLN A 324 5.11 -10.13 -19.24
C GLN A 324 6.13 -8.98 -19.32
N VAL A 325 5.69 -7.75 -19.07
CA VAL A 325 6.52 -6.54 -19.27
C VAL A 325 7.17 -6.10 -17.96
N THR A 326 6.37 -5.74 -16.96
CA THR A 326 6.93 -5.17 -15.72
C THR A 326 7.47 -6.22 -14.76
N LYS A 327 7.06 -7.49 -14.91
CA LYS A 327 7.45 -8.64 -14.08
C LYS A 327 7.37 -8.29 -12.59
N THR A 328 6.30 -7.61 -12.20
CA THR A 328 6.06 -7.14 -10.83
C THR A 328 4.81 -7.82 -10.28
N LEU A 329 4.84 -8.22 -9.01
CA LEU A 329 3.70 -8.79 -8.32
C LEU A 329 2.54 -7.79 -8.31
N TYR A 330 1.32 -8.28 -8.46
CA TYR A 330 0.13 -7.45 -8.40
C TYR A 330 -1.00 -8.14 -7.66
N LEU A 331 -1.97 -7.32 -7.23
CA LEU A 331 -3.20 -7.75 -6.61
C LEU A 331 -4.34 -7.79 -7.60
N THR A 332 -5.14 -8.85 -7.53
CA THR A 332 -6.33 -9.01 -8.36
C THR A 332 -7.52 -9.51 -7.56
N ASP A 333 -8.70 -8.98 -7.85
CA ASP A 333 -9.98 -9.38 -7.25
C ASP A 333 -10.59 -10.61 -7.93
N SER A 334 -10.04 -11.04 -9.07
CA SER A 334 -10.53 -12.21 -9.81
C SER A 334 -9.36 -12.99 -10.38
N LEU A 335 -9.41 -14.30 -10.30
CA LEU A 335 -8.51 -15.20 -11.01
C LEU A 335 -9.02 -15.54 -12.41
N ARG A 336 -10.25 -15.14 -12.74
CA ARG A 336 -10.73 -15.22 -14.12
C ARG A 336 -9.86 -14.34 -15.01
N SER A 337 -9.67 -14.79 -16.24
CA SER A 337 -8.84 -14.12 -17.26
C SER A 337 -7.37 -13.94 -16.91
N GLU A 338 -6.85 -14.66 -15.91
CA GLU A 338 -5.40 -14.76 -15.74
C GLU A 338 -4.76 -15.35 -17.01
N PRO A 339 -3.60 -14.83 -17.45
CA PRO A 339 -2.95 -15.30 -18.67
C PRO A 339 -2.64 -16.79 -18.60
N GLN A 340 -2.74 -17.49 -19.73
CA GLN A 340 -2.54 -18.94 -19.83
C GLN A 340 -1.15 -19.42 -19.37
N LEU A 341 -0.20 -18.50 -19.16
CA LEU A 341 1.11 -18.76 -18.56
C LEU A 341 1.00 -19.38 -17.15
N ILE A 342 -0.01 -18.97 -16.39
CA ILE A 342 -0.32 -19.43 -15.03
C ILE A 342 -1.00 -20.79 -15.04
N PHE A 343 -1.96 -20.98 -15.95
CA PHE A 343 -2.78 -22.19 -16.06
C PHE A 343 -2.34 -23.08 -17.22
N LYS A 344 -1.03 -23.30 -17.43
CA LYS A 344 -0.57 -24.37 -18.33
C LYS A 344 -1.13 -25.70 -17.81
N SER A 345 -2.33 -26.05 -18.29
CA SER A 345 -2.80 -27.41 -18.35
C SER A 345 -1.68 -28.17 -19.05
N LYS A 346 -1.09 -29.15 -18.37
CA LYS A 346 -0.31 -30.17 -19.06
C LYS A 346 -1.24 -30.68 -20.17
N ARG A 347 -1.02 -30.25 -21.40
CA ARG A 347 -1.56 -30.97 -22.56
C ARG A 347 -1.06 -32.40 -22.35
N LYS A 348 -2.00 -33.29 -22.00
CA LYS A 348 -1.74 -34.71 -21.83
C LYS A 348 -1.27 -35.29 -23.14
#